data_AF-A0A2V6XXA1-F1
#
_entry.id   AF-A0A2V6XXA1-F1
#
_cell.length_a   1.000
_cell.length_b   1.000
_cell.length_c   1.000
_cell.angle_alpha   90.00
_cell.angle_beta   90.00
_cell.angle_gamma   90.00
#
_symmetry.space_group_name_H-M   'P 1'
#
loop_
_entity.id
_entity.type
_entity.pdbx_description
1 polymer ?
#
loop_
_entity_poly.entity_id
_entity_poly.type
_entity_poly.pdbx_seq_one_letter_code
_entity_poly.pdbx_strand_id
1 'polypeptide(L)'
;MAVENSFDIACKIEMQEVTNALDQARREIATRYDLKGAKCDVTLEKNDITVTAPDDMKLKAVVDILQSRLHKRGVPLKALTYGEV
;
A
#
# COMPACT_ATOMS: atom_id res chain seq x y z
N MET A 1 -7.58 38.88 -27.59
CA MET A 1 -8.27 37.65 -27.12
C MET A 1 -7.38 37.06 -26.04
N ALA A 2 -7.84 37.05 -24.79
CA ALA A 2 -7.09 36.42 -23.72
C ALA A 2 -7.18 34.90 -23.91
N VAL A 3 -6.04 34.22 -23.89
CA VAL A 3 -6.01 32.76 -23.85
C VAL A 3 -6.41 32.40 -22.42
N GLU A 4 -7.62 31.90 -22.25
CA GLU A 4 -8.09 31.35 -20.97
C GLU A 4 -7.33 30.05 -20.72
N ASN A 5 -6.17 30.18 -20.09
CA ASN A 5 -5.37 29.04 -19.68
C ASN A 5 -5.97 28.47 -18.39
N SER A 6 -6.50 27.26 -18.46
CA SER A 6 -6.97 26.48 -17.30
C SER A 6 -6.15 25.20 -17.20
N PHE A 7 -5.96 24.70 -15.97
CA PHE A 7 -5.32 23.42 -15.71
C PHE A 7 -6.07 22.67 -14.61
N ASP A 8 -6.13 21.34 -14.73
CA ASP A 8 -6.77 20.47 -13.76
C ASP A 8 -5.79 19.97 -12.70
N ILE A 9 -6.20 20.07 -11.44
CA ILE A 9 -5.50 19.44 -10.31
C ILE A 9 -6.26 18.17 -9.95
N ALA A 10 -5.68 17.01 -10.25
CA ALA A 10 -6.27 15.71 -9.94
C ALA A 10 -5.27 14.82 -9.20
N CYS A 11 -5.74 14.15 -8.14
CA CYS A 11 -4.98 13.11 -7.46
C CYS A 11 -5.25 11.77 -8.15
N LYS A 12 -4.44 11.45 -9.16
CA LYS A 12 -4.51 10.16 -9.86
C LYS A 12 -3.58 9.17 -9.17
N ILE A 13 -4.11 8.02 -8.80
CA ILE A 13 -3.33 6.90 -8.25
C ILE A 13 -3.20 5.87 -9.35
N GLU A 14 -1.96 5.48 -9.66
CA GLU A 14 -1.71 4.47 -10.66
C GLU A 14 -1.86 3.07 -10.05
N MET A 15 -2.98 2.41 -10.32
CA MET A 15 -3.31 1.12 -9.69
C MET A 15 -2.35 -0.01 -10.08
N GLN A 16 -1.66 0.13 -11.23
CA GLN A 16 -0.57 -0.77 -11.59
C GLN A 16 0.61 -0.65 -10.61
N GLU A 17 0.99 0.57 -10.23
CA GLU A 17 2.06 0.78 -9.25
C GLU A 17 1.65 0.35 -7.84
N VAL A 18 0.37 0.48 -7.49
CA VAL A 18 -0.19 -0.10 -6.25
C VAL A 18 -0.05 -1.62 -6.25
N THR A 19 -0.48 -2.29 -7.33
CA THR A 19 -0.37 -3.76 -7.44
C THR A 19 1.08 -4.21 -7.36
N ASN A 20 1.98 -3.53 -8.08
CA ASN A 20 3.42 -3.79 -8.04
C ASN A 20 4.01 -3.62 -6.62
N ALA A 21 3.59 -2.58 -5.90
CA ALA A 21 4.01 -2.35 -4.52
C ALA A 21 3.53 -3.46 -3.58
N LEU A 22 2.29 -3.93 -3.75
CA LEU A 22 1.72 -5.02 -2.95
C LEU A 22 2.44 -6.35 -3.20
N ASP A 23 2.72 -6.70 -4.45
CA ASP A 23 3.49 -7.91 -4.76
C ASP A 23 4.90 -7.87 -4.18
N GLN A 24 5.53 -6.69 -4.16
CA GLN A 24 6.82 -6.51 -3.50
C GLN A 24 6.71 -6.63 -1.98
N ALA A 25 5.67 -6.05 -1.37
CA ALA A 25 5.40 -6.19 0.06
C ALA A 25 5.18 -7.67 0.43
N ARG A 26 4.39 -8.42 -0.33
CA ARG A 26 4.17 -9.87 -0.14
C ARG A 26 5.45 -10.67 -0.16
N ARG A 27 6.33 -10.42 -1.14
CA ARG A 27 7.63 -11.08 -1.23
C ARG A 27 8.51 -10.77 -0.02
N GLU A 28 8.46 -9.54 0.47
CA GLU A 28 9.25 -9.13 1.64
C GLU A 28 8.73 -9.73 2.95
N ILE A 29 7.40 -9.79 3.11
CA ILE A 29 6.76 -10.45 4.25
C ILE A 29 7.14 -11.94 4.28
N ALA A 30 7.18 -12.60 3.11
CA ALA A 30 7.57 -14.00 3.01
C ALA A 30 9.05 -14.26 3.32
N THR A 31 9.94 -13.28 3.13
CA THR A 31 11.38 -13.43 3.38
C THR A 31 11.81 -12.96 4.77
N ARG A 32 11.04 -12.09 5.43
CA ARG A 32 11.33 -11.61 6.80
C ARG A 32 11.20 -12.73 7.83
N TYR A 33 12.28 -13.01 8.56
CA TYR A 33 12.31 -14.09 9.55
C TYR A 33 11.28 -13.92 10.68
N ASP A 34 11.03 -12.69 11.10
CA ASP A 34 10.05 -12.33 12.15
C ASP A 34 8.58 -12.49 11.72
N LEU A 35 8.33 -12.48 10.41
CA LEU A 35 7.00 -12.70 9.81
C LEU A 35 6.88 -14.12 9.22
N LYS A 36 7.99 -14.82 9.05
CA LYS A 36 8.05 -16.17 8.49
C LYS A 36 7.34 -17.16 9.41
N GLY A 37 6.29 -17.80 8.89
CA GLY A 37 5.44 -18.74 9.65
C GLY A 37 4.30 -18.08 10.42
N ALA A 38 4.23 -16.74 10.44
CA ALA A 38 3.02 -16.05 10.85
C ALA A 38 1.99 -16.09 9.71
N LYS A 39 0.69 -16.18 10.05
CA LYS A 39 -0.40 -16.04 9.08
C LYS A 39 -0.56 -14.56 8.69
N CYS A 40 0.45 -14.01 8.02
CA CYS A 40 0.44 -12.65 7.51
C CYS A 40 0.06 -12.67 6.02
N ASP A 41 -0.96 -11.91 5.64
CA ASP A 41 -1.40 -11.80 4.26
C ASP A 41 -1.80 -10.36 3.92
N VAL A 42 -1.62 -9.98 2.66
CA VAL A 42 -1.98 -8.66 2.15
C VAL A 42 -2.75 -8.86 0.85
N THR A 43 -4.01 -8.45 0.80
CA THR A 43 -4.88 -8.59 -0.37
C THR A 43 -5.38 -7.24 -0.86
N LEU A 44 -5.54 -7.12 -2.18
CA LEU A 44 -6.16 -5.97 -2.84
C LEU A 44 -7.52 -6.40 -3.36
N GLU A 45 -8.58 -5.81 -2.83
CA GLU A 45 -9.95 -6.01 -3.28
C GLU A 45 -10.48 -4.73 -3.90
N LYS A 46 -10.38 -4.63 -5.23
CA LYS A 46 -10.76 -3.46 -6.04
C LYS A 46 -10.02 -2.19 -5.62
N ASN A 47 -10.47 -1.53 -4.55
CA ASN A 47 -9.91 -0.30 -4.00
C ASN A 47 -9.46 -0.43 -2.53
N ASP A 48 -9.75 -1.57 -1.88
CA ASP A 48 -9.44 -1.79 -0.48
C ASP A 48 -8.24 -2.71 -0.34
N ILE A 49 -7.36 -2.40 0.62
CA ILE A 49 -6.20 -3.23 0.95
C ILE A 49 -6.47 -3.87 2.31
N THR A 50 -6.64 -5.18 2.33
CA THR A 50 -6.84 -5.94 3.56
C THR A 50 -5.52 -6.52 4.02
N VAL A 51 -5.15 -6.26 5.28
CA VAL A 51 -3.94 -6.77 5.91
C VAL A 51 -4.36 -7.70 7.05
N THR A 52 -3.95 -8.95 6.97
CA THR A 52 -4.16 -9.95 8.03
C THR A 52 -2.84 -10.22 8.71
N ALA A 53 -2.83 -10.23 10.04
CA ALA A 53 -1.67 -10.63 10.86
C ALA A 53 -2.17 -11.25 12.17
N PRO A 54 -1.38 -12.13 12.82
CA PRO A 54 -1.82 -12.82 14.04
C PRO A 54 -1.76 -11.98 15.31
N ASP A 55 -1.07 -10.83 15.29
CA ASP A 55 -0.91 -9.94 16.43
C ASP A 55 -0.60 -8.51 15.97
N ASP A 56 -0.87 -7.53 16.84
CA ASP A 56 -0.66 -6.09 16.60
C ASP A 56 0.78 -5.73 16.21
N MET A 57 1.78 -6.42 16.78
CA MET A 57 3.18 -6.11 16.49
C MET A 57 3.52 -6.50 15.05
N LYS A 58 3.08 -7.68 14.61
CA LYS A 58 3.24 -8.12 13.21
C LYS A 58 2.37 -7.30 12.26
N LEU A 59 1.16 -6.92 12.66
CA LEU A 59 0.31 -6.04 11.85
C LEU A 59 1.00 -4.72 11.54
N LYS A 60 1.55 -4.05 12.58
CA LYS A 60 2.33 -2.81 12.40
C LYS A 60 3.54 -3.00 11.50
N ALA A 61 4.27 -4.12 11.65
CA ALA A 61 5.41 -4.42 10.80
C ALA A 61 5.02 -4.63 9.33
N VAL A 62 3.90 -5.31 9.06
CA VAL A 62 3.37 -5.51 7.70
C VAL A 62 2.92 -4.19 7.08
N VAL A 63 2.21 -3.36 7.85
CA VAL A 63 1.77 -2.03 7.43
C VAL A 63 2.97 -1.13 7.09
N ASP A 64 4.03 -1.14 7.89
CA ASP A 64 5.25 -0.37 7.63
C ASP A 64 5.93 -0.80 6.31
N ILE A 65 6.04 -2.12 6.07
CA ILE A 65 6.56 -2.65 4.81
C ILE A 65 5.70 -2.20 3.63
N LEU A 66 4.38 -2.31 3.75
CA LEU A 66 3.43 -1.90 2.71
C LEU A 66 3.60 -0.42 2.37
N GLN A 67 3.64 0.46 3.38
CA GLN A 67 3.88 1.90 3.17
C GLN A 67 5.22 2.18 2.51
N SER A 68 6.28 1.51 2.96
CA SER A 68 7.62 1.67 2.37
C SER A 68 7.63 1.30 0.89
N ARG A 69 6.94 0.21 0.49
CA ARG A 69 6.87 -0.24 -0.91
C ARG A 69 5.98 0.68 -1.76
N LEU A 70 4.85 1.15 -1.24
CA LEU A 70 3.98 2.11 -1.91
C LEU A 70 4.69 3.45 -2.14
N HIS A 71 5.39 3.97 -1.12
CA HIS A 71 6.13 5.22 -1.23
C HIS A 71 7.26 5.16 -2.28
N LYS A 72 8.03 4.06 -2.31
CA LYS A 72 9.09 3.83 -3.31
C LYS A 72 8.56 3.78 -4.75
N ARG A 73 7.29 3.45 -4.92
CA ARG A 73 6.58 3.37 -6.20
C ARG A 73 5.88 4.68 -6.59
N GLY A 74 6.08 5.75 -5.80
CA GLY A 74 5.47 7.05 -6.05
C GLY A 74 3.99 7.10 -5.67
N VAL A 75 3.46 6.09 -4.97
CA VAL A 75 2.09 6.12 -4.46
C VAL A 75 2.07 6.96 -3.18
N PRO A 76 1.28 8.05 -3.13
CA PRO A 76 1.22 8.91 -1.97
C PRO A 76 0.54 8.18 -0.80
N LEU A 77 1.23 8.10 0.35
CA LEU A 77 0.68 7.46 1.56
C LEU A 77 -0.59 8.14 2.08
N LYS A 78 -0.76 9.44 1.78
CA LYS A 78 -1.98 10.20 2.09
C LYS A 78 -3.22 9.70 1.33
N ALA A 79 -3.05 8.88 0.30
CA ALA A 79 -4.17 8.24 -0.39
C ALA A 79 -4.73 7.03 0.37
N LEU A 80 -4.02 6.54 1.40
CA LEU A 80 -4.47 5.43 2.22
C LEU A 80 -5.30 5.97 3.39
N THR A 81 -6.45 5.35 3.62
CA THR A 81 -7.26 5.57 4.83
C THR A 81 -7.24 4.28 5.63
N TYR A 82 -6.86 4.37 6.90
CA TYR A 82 -6.90 3.21 7.79
C TYR A 82 -8.34 2.89 8.16
N GLY A 83 -8.73 1.64 7.94
CA GLY A 83 -9.98 1.07 8.47
C GLY A 83 -9.84 0.63 9.93
N GLU A 84 -10.92 0.09 10.47
CA GLU A 84 -10.92 -0.55 11.79
C GLU A 84 -10.05 -1.82 11.77
N VAL A 85 -9.32 -2.04 12.87
CA VAL A 85 -8.38 -3.17 13.09
C VAL A 85 -8.99 -4.17 14.05
#